data_AF-A0A3M1CWP7-F1
#
_entry.id   AF-A0A3M1CWP7-F1
#
_cell.length_a   1.000
_cell.length_b   1.000
_cell.length_c   1.000
_cell.angle_alpha   90.00
_cell.angle_beta   90.00
_cell.angle_gamma   90.00
#
_symmetry.space_group_name_H-M   'P 1'
#
loop_
_entity.id
_entity.type
_entity.pdbx_description
1 polymer ?
#
loop_
_entity_poly.entity_id
_entity_poly.type
_entity_poly.pdbx_seq_one_letter_code
_entity_poly.pdbx_strand_id
1 'polypeptide(L)'
;GRTAVIAGEISTREPVSLDLPAIVRKVYEDAGYTEESLGFAFDDIIVQNLLHEQSAEIARAVAHADGRLGAGDQGVVFGYATNETPKLMPLPVMLARRLMGRHHRVMTSGEAAGLFPDAKAQVTMTYAEGEPKEVTAIVLSTQHRADLSLDEVRTLVETLIIDPVIPENMRHPECEIMINPGGRFTTGGPMADTGMTGRKIVVDAYGPFCQVGGGAFSGKDATKIDRSAAYLARYIAKNVVNARLARRCVVQLGYAIGREEPVSLSVSALGTGEITDDELTQLVREHFPLTPAEIIKTLELRKPIFAGTARQGHFGAVKTFPWEKTPVNLEFARPQPQLRPFVSLTMTDQPAEPPMPELNLRDNPFEALCQFPVKWNWCTRVGCSTCGNGLILDKLKLLGQGVSPKTEPEEFLSSRIRYWNVPMTPAQEATLAGIIADASFQWLVKNEEEWFFNFLWFILFRLLPEYDRRTRYLTITLATKFLPLVGFETHMGKYLREILRSSTKRITMRELGYIRSAL
;
A
#
# COMPACT_ATOMS: atom_id res chain seq x y z
N GLY A 1 11.67 -20.11 5.82
CA GLY A 1 11.39 -19.01 6.75
C GLY A 1 9.90 -18.75 6.85
N ARG A 2 9.13 -19.63 7.50
CA ARG A 2 7.70 -19.40 7.81
C ARG A 2 7.45 -19.31 9.32
N THR A 3 8.50 -18.96 10.07
CA THR A 3 8.47 -18.96 11.54
C THR A 3 8.60 -17.52 12.04
N ALA A 4 7.67 -17.11 12.89
CA ALA A 4 7.78 -15.90 13.69
C ALA A 4 8.12 -16.28 15.13
N VAL A 5 9.30 -15.86 15.60
CA VAL A 5 9.73 -16.06 16.98
C VAL A 5 9.44 -14.79 17.76
N ILE A 6 8.57 -14.88 18.77
CA ILE A 6 8.23 -13.79 19.68
C ILE A 6 8.91 -14.07 21.02
N ALA A 7 9.98 -13.35 21.31
CA ALA A 7 10.79 -13.51 22.51
C ALA A 7 11.00 -12.16 23.21
N GLY A 8 11.22 -12.19 24.52
CA GLY A 8 11.48 -11.01 25.35
C GLY A 8 10.61 -10.96 26.61
N GLU A 9 10.60 -9.80 27.26
CA GLU A 9 9.99 -9.61 28.56
C GLU A 9 8.66 -8.86 28.48
N ILE A 10 7.60 -9.42 29.07
CA ILE A 10 6.34 -8.71 29.28
C ILE A 10 5.92 -8.83 30.74
N SER A 11 5.62 -7.69 31.36
CA SER A 11 5.00 -7.62 32.69
C SER A 11 3.76 -6.76 32.62
N THR A 12 2.65 -7.29 33.13
CA THR A 12 1.34 -6.63 33.16
C THR A 12 0.74 -6.78 34.56
N ARG A 13 -0.09 -5.83 34.99
CA ARG A 13 -0.73 -5.90 36.32
C ARG A 13 -1.86 -6.93 36.36
N GLU A 14 -2.55 -7.10 35.24
CA GLU A 14 -3.62 -8.07 35.08
C GLU A 14 -3.13 -9.16 34.14
N PRO A 15 -3.40 -10.46 34.41
CA PRO A 15 -3.06 -11.53 33.50
C PRO A 15 -3.71 -11.29 32.13
N VAL A 16 -2.90 -10.95 31.13
CA VAL A 16 -3.37 -10.79 29.75
C VAL A 16 -3.14 -12.10 29.01
N SER A 17 -4.22 -12.73 28.53
CA SER A 17 -4.12 -13.79 27.54
C SER A 17 -3.92 -13.16 26.17
N LEU A 18 -2.75 -13.34 25.57
CA LEU A 18 -2.43 -12.87 24.23
C LEU A 18 -2.59 -14.02 23.23
N ASP A 19 -3.52 -13.89 22.29
CA ASP A 19 -3.57 -14.74 21.10
C ASP A 19 -2.48 -14.28 20.11
N LEU A 20 -1.23 -14.64 20.42
CA LEU A 20 -0.07 -14.30 19.58
C LEU A 20 -0.21 -14.84 18.15
N PRO A 21 -0.69 -16.08 17.92
CA PRO A 21 -0.99 -16.54 16.56
C PRO A 21 -1.91 -15.58 15.80
N ALA A 22 -3.05 -15.19 16.37
CA ALA A 22 -3.97 -14.28 15.68
C ALA A 22 -3.34 -12.90 15.42
N ILE A 23 -2.63 -12.33 16.41
CA ILE A 23 -1.96 -11.03 16.27
C ILE A 23 -0.90 -11.07 15.16
N VAL A 24 -0.02 -12.07 15.17
CA VAL A 24 1.06 -12.19 14.18
C VAL A 24 0.49 -12.40 12.79
N ARG A 25 -0.49 -13.29 12.64
CA ARG A 25 -1.15 -13.56 11.35
C ARG A 25 -1.81 -12.31 10.79
N LYS A 26 -2.49 -11.54 11.63
CA LYS A 26 -3.09 -10.25 11.22
C LYS A 26 -2.05 -9.25 10.72
N VAL A 27 -0.88 -9.19 11.34
CA VAL A 27 0.23 -8.33 10.88
C VAL A 27 0.74 -8.76 9.50
N TYR A 28 0.89 -10.06 9.25
CA TYR A 28 1.28 -10.58 7.93
C TYR A 28 0.21 -10.35 6.87
N GLU A 29 -1.07 -10.55 7.22
CA GLU A 29 -2.22 -10.26 6.36
C GLU A 29 -2.24 -8.77 5.97
N ASP A 30 -2.15 -7.86 6.95
CA ASP A 30 -2.14 -6.41 6.73
C ASP A 30 -0.93 -5.94 5.91
N ALA A 31 0.20 -6.65 5.98
CA ALA A 31 1.36 -6.36 5.14
C ALA A 31 1.15 -6.83 3.68
N GLY A 32 0.19 -7.71 3.42
CA GLY A 32 -0.16 -8.22 2.09
C GLY A 32 0.34 -9.63 1.79
N TYR A 33 0.79 -10.41 2.78
CA TYR A 33 1.22 -11.81 2.59
C TYR A 33 0.02 -12.76 2.49
N THR A 34 -0.83 -12.55 1.47
CA THR A 34 -2.12 -13.24 1.31
C THR A 34 -2.15 -14.25 0.15
N GLU A 35 -1.20 -14.19 -0.77
CA GLU A 35 -1.15 -15.08 -1.93
C GLU A 35 -0.25 -16.29 -1.70
N GLU A 36 -0.76 -17.51 -1.91
CA GLU A 36 0.03 -18.75 -1.82
C GLU A 36 1.26 -18.76 -2.76
N SER A 37 1.20 -18.03 -3.89
CA SER A 37 2.30 -17.88 -4.85
C SER A 37 3.54 -17.19 -4.29
N LEU A 38 3.44 -16.55 -3.11
CA LEU A 38 4.59 -16.04 -2.36
C LEU A 38 5.46 -17.14 -1.75
N GLY A 39 5.03 -18.40 -1.83
CA GLY A 39 5.68 -19.54 -1.21
C GLY A 39 5.30 -19.72 0.26
N PHE A 40 4.43 -18.87 0.80
CA PHE A 40 3.67 -19.02 2.05
C PHE A 40 2.59 -17.93 2.12
N ALA A 41 1.49 -18.19 2.83
CA ALA A 41 0.51 -17.18 3.19
C ALA A 41 0.55 -16.89 4.69
N PHE A 42 -0.13 -15.83 5.13
CA PHE A 42 -0.14 -15.40 6.53
C PHE A 42 -0.63 -16.50 7.49
N ASP A 43 -1.55 -17.37 7.05
CA ASP A 43 -2.10 -18.49 7.82
C ASP A 43 -1.09 -19.63 8.05
N ASP A 44 -0.16 -19.83 7.11
CA ASP A 44 0.97 -20.77 7.19
C ASP A 44 2.04 -20.40 8.24
N ILE A 45 2.00 -19.18 8.80
CA ILE A 45 3.01 -18.71 9.75
C ILE A 45 2.95 -19.53 11.05
N ILE A 46 4.08 -20.13 11.39
CA ILE A 46 4.32 -20.83 12.66
C ILE A 46 4.78 -19.79 13.68
N VAL A 47 4.03 -19.66 14.78
CA VAL A 47 4.37 -18.72 15.87
C VAL A 47 5.00 -19.47 17.02
N GLN A 48 6.24 -19.10 17.38
CA GLN A 48 6.92 -19.58 18.57
C GLN A 48 6.88 -18.49 19.64
N ASN A 49 6.28 -18.81 20.78
CA ASN A 49 6.21 -17.92 21.93
C ASN A 49 7.30 -18.28 22.94
N LEU A 50 8.25 -17.36 23.14
CA LEU A 50 9.34 -17.42 24.10
C LEU A 50 9.30 -16.20 25.03
N LEU A 51 8.13 -15.62 25.25
CA LEU A 51 7.95 -14.51 26.17
C LEU A 51 8.06 -14.99 27.63
N HIS A 52 8.72 -14.19 28.46
CA HIS A 52 8.82 -14.42 29.90
C HIS A 52 8.59 -13.11 30.68
N GLU A 53 8.54 -13.21 32.00
CA GLU A 53 8.38 -12.03 32.86
C GLU A 53 9.65 -11.18 32.91
N GLN A 54 9.50 -9.87 33.14
CA GLN A 54 10.61 -8.94 33.35
C GLN A 54 11.30 -9.20 34.70
N SER A 55 12.62 -8.99 34.74
CA SER A 55 13.39 -9.05 35.99
C SER A 55 12.85 -8.10 37.07
N ALA A 56 12.63 -8.64 38.27
CA ALA A 56 12.18 -7.87 39.43
C ALA A 56 13.20 -6.80 39.88
N GLU A 57 14.50 -7.01 39.63
CA GLU A 57 15.54 -6.00 39.93
C GLU A 57 15.42 -4.78 39.01
N ILE A 58 15.24 -5.01 37.71
CA ILE A 58 15.01 -3.95 36.73
C ILE A 58 13.71 -3.21 37.05
N ALA A 59 12.64 -3.94 37.39
CA ALA A 59 11.36 -3.34 37.75
C ALA A 59 11.49 -2.38 38.96
N ARG A 60 12.23 -2.77 40.00
CA ARG A 60 12.48 -1.93 41.19
C ARG A 60 13.36 -0.71 40.90
N ALA A 61 14.34 -0.84 40.00
CA ALA A 61 15.22 0.28 39.62
C ALA A 61 14.47 1.37 38.84
N VAL A 62 13.46 0.97 38.06
CA VAL A 62 12.68 1.86 37.19
C VAL A 62 11.52 2.50 37.96
N ALA A 63 10.75 1.70 38.69
CA ALA A 63 9.64 2.19 39.50
C ALA A 63 10.07 2.23 40.97
N HIS A 64 10.39 3.43 41.46
CA HIS A 64 10.79 3.65 42.85
C HIS A 64 9.59 3.47 43.78
N ALA A 65 9.86 3.04 45.02
CA ALA A 65 8.82 2.77 46.02
C ALA A 65 7.98 4.01 46.41
N ASP A 66 8.53 5.20 46.18
CA ASP A 66 7.88 6.50 46.40
C ASP A 66 7.02 6.97 45.21
N GLY A 67 6.91 6.18 44.14
CA GLY A 67 6.11 6.49 42.97
C GLY A 67 6.86 7.26 41.87
N ARG A 68 8.15 7.57 42.06
CA ARG A 68 9.00 8.18 41.03
C ARG A 68 9.38 7.16 39.94
N LEU A 69 9.67 7.66 38.75
CA LEU A 69 10.00 6.82 37.59
C LEU A 69 11.37 7.19 37.01
N GLY A 70 12.35 6.32 37.23
CA GLY A 70 13.67 6.42 36.61
C GLY A 70 13.69 5.92 35.17
N ALA A 71 14.77 6.19 34.46
CA ALA A 71 15.00 5.66 33.13
C ALA A 71 15.05 4.13 33.13
N GLY A 72 14.35 3.51 32.17
CA GLY A 72 14.29 2.05 31.97
C GLY A 72 15.64 1.38 31.74
N ASP A 73 16.59 2.12 31.18
CA ASP A 73 17.94 1.69 30.83
C ASP A 73 18.84 2.94 30.70
N GLN A 74 20.15 2.74 30.59
CA GLN A 74 21.06 3.78 30.11
C GLN A 74 20.92 3.94 28.59
N GLY A 75 21.12 5.15 28.08
CA GLY A 75 21.10 5.35 26.64
C GLY A 75 21.19 6.81 26.23
N VAL A 76 21.55 7.00 24.96
CA VAL A 76 21.54 8.30 24.29
C VAL A 76 20.49 8.25 23.19
N VAL A 77 19.72 9.32 23.03
CA VAL A 77 18.73 9.45 21.97
C VAL A 77 18.88 10.79 21.27
N PHE A 78 18.42 10.82 20.01
CA PHE A 78 18.49 12.01 19.17
C PHE A 78 17.10 12.37 18.63
N GLY A 79 16.84 13.67 18.62
CA GLY A 79 15.70 14.32 18.00
C GLY A 79 16.17 15.24 16.89
N TYR A 80 15.41 15.33 15.81
CA TYR A 80 15.74 16.21 14.70
C TYR A 80 14.53 16.89 14.12
N ALA A 81 14.71 18.12 13.65
CA ALA A 81 13.78 18.82 12.79
C ALA A 81 14.52 19.74 11.81
N THR A 82 13.90 19.97 10.66
CA THR A 82 14.36 20.85 9.59
C THR A 82 13.16 21.48 8.92
N ASN A 83 13.24 22.73 8.46
CA ASN A 83 12.14 23.40 7.77
C ASN A 83 12.01 23.03 6.28
N GLU A 84 12.77 22.04 5.78
CA GLU A 84 12.72 21.54 4.40
C GLU A 84 11.32 21.07 3.95
N THR A 85 10.48 20.64 4.89
CA THR A 85 9.10 20.20 4.60
C THR A 85 8.13 20.78 5.64
N PRO A 86 6.83 20.91 5.31
CA PRO A 86 5.80 21.31 6.28
C PRO A 86 5.69 20.38 7.50
N LYS A 87 6.18 19.14 7.35
CA LYS A 87 6.23 18.12 8.40
C LYS A 87 7.45 18.27 9.31
N LEU A 88 8.28 19.28 9.06
CA LEU A 88 9.54 19.57 9.70
C LEU A 88 10.51 18.37 9.68
N MET A 89 10.58 17.68 8.54
CA MET A 89 11.38 16.47 8.30
C MET A 89 12.26 16.64 7.05
N PRO A 90 13.41 15.93 6.96
CA PRO A 90 14.22 15.90 5.74
C PRO A 90 13.42 15.45 4.53
N LEU A 91 13.51 16.19 3.42
CA LEU A 91 12.74 15.90 2.21
C LEU A 91 13.04 14.51 1.61
N PRO A 92 14.30 14.05 1.46
CA PRO A 92 14.60 12.76 0.82
C PRO A 92 13.98 11.56 1.56
N VAL A 93 14.00 11.59 2.90
CA VAL A 93 13.39 10.54 3.73
C VAL A 93 11.88 10.54 3.60
N MET A 94 11.28 11.73 3.53
CA MET A 94 9.85 11.88 3.28
C MET A 94 9.45 11.32 1.91
N LEU A 95 10.24 11.56 0.86
CA LEU A 95 9.98 11.01 -0.47
C LEU A 95 10.12 9.49 -0.50
N ALA A 96 11.18 8.92 0.08
CA ALA A 96 11.36 7.46 0.17
C ALA A 96 10.19 6.78 0.92
N ARG A 97 9.73 7.37 2.03
CA ARG A 97 8.55 6.89 2.77
C ARG A 97 7.26 7.01 1.95
N ARG A 98 7.07 8.11 1.21
CA ARG A 98 5.91 8.29 0.32
C ARG A 98 5.90 7.27 -0.81
N LEU A 99 7.05 6.92 -1.39
CA LEU A 99 7.16 5.86 -2.40
C LEU A 99 6.69 4.52 -1.83
N MET A 100 7.19 4.13 -0.64
CA MET A 100 6.77 2.88 0.01
C MET A 100 5.30 2.89 0.43
N GLY A 101 4.77 4.05 0.86
CA GLY A 101 3.36 4.19 1.15
C GLY A 101 2.46 4.12 -0.07
N ARG A 102 2.89 4.67 -1.21
CA ARG A 102 2.16 4.53 -2.49
C ARG A 102 2.23 3.09 -2.98
N HIS A 103 3.41 2.45 -2.96
CA HIS A 103 3.60 1.04 -3.30
C HIS A 103 2.62 0.14 -2.54
N HIS A 104 2.59 0.25 -1.21
CA HIS A 104 1.70 -0.55 -0.39
C HIS A 104 0.22 -0.35 -0.76
N ARG A 105 -0.21 0.89 -1.02
CA ARG A 105 -1.59 1.19 -1.42
C ARG A 105 -1.97 0.59 -2.78
N VAL A 106 -1.13 0.75 -3.80
CA VAL A 106 -1.45 0.23 -5.14
C VAL A 106 -1.39 -1.30 -5.18
N MET A 107 -0.52 -1.90 -4.38
CA MET A 107 -0.41 -3.35 -4.23
C MET A 107 -1.64 -3.94 -3.50
N THR A 108 -2.01 -3.39 -2.34
CA THR A 108 -3.17 -3.88 -1.57
C THR A 108 -4.53 -3.61 -2.21
N SER A 109 -4.66 -2.57 -3.03
CA SER A 109 -5.89 -2.29 -3.79
C SER A 109 -6.03 -3.13 -5.07
N GLY A 110 -4.95 -3.80 -5.51
CA GLY A 110 -4.90 -4.52 -6.78
C GLY A 110 -4.64 -3.64 -8.01
N GLU A 111 -4.47 -2.32 -7.86
CA GLU A 111 -4.11 -1.39 -8.95
C GLU A 111 -2.78 -1.80 -9.62
N ALA A 112 -1.81 -2.26 -8.82
CA ALA A 112 -0.54 -2.81 -9.28
C ALA A 112 -0.52 -4.34 -9.20
N ALA A 113 -1.46 -4.98 -9.90
CA ALA A 113 -1.62 -6.43 -9.90
C ALA A 113 -0.29 -7.14 -10.22
N GLY A 114 0.17 -7.96 -9.27
CA GLY A 114 1.40 -8.74 -9.38
C GLY A 114 2.65 -8.14 -8.75
N LEU A 115 2.56 -6.97 -8.10
CA LEU A 115 3.55 -6.57 -7.10
C LEU A 115 3.26 -7.25 -5.75
N PHE A 116 4.31 -7.48 -4.99
CA PHE A 116 4.27 -8.18 -3.69
C PHE A 116 4.81 -7.32 -2.54
N PRO A 117 4.58 -7.72 -1.27
CA PRO A 117 4.84 -6.88 -0.10
C PRO A 117 6.27 -6.40 0.09
N ASP A 118 7.29 -7.18 -0.28
CA ASP A 118 8.69 -6.82 -0.04
C ASP A 118 9.18 -5.80 -1.08
N ALA A 119 9.36 -4.55 -0.63
CA ALA A 119 9.86 -3.47 -1.46
C ALA A 119 10.79 -2.53 -0.69
N LYS A 120 11.67 -1.87 -1.43
CA LYS A 120 12.72 -0.98 -0.93
C LYS A 120 12.78 0.23 -1.85
N ALA A 121 12.85 1.44 -1.28
CA ALA A 121 13.06 2.67 -2.02
C ALA A 121 14.22 3.48 -1.45
N GLN A 122 14.97 4.11 -2.35
CA GLN A 122 16.03 5.06 -2.06
C GLN A 122 15.86 6.28 -2.98
N VAL A 123 16.08 7.46 -2.41
CA VAL A 123 15.99 8.74 -3.13
C VAL A 123 17.27 9.51 -2.85
N THR A 124 17.95 9.92 -3.91
CA THR A 124 19.14 10.77 -3.86
C THR A 124 18.77 12.17 -4.36
N MET A 125 19.18 13.20 -3.64
CA MET A 125 18.90 14.59 -3.98
C MET A 125 20.15 15.45 -3.88
N THR A 126 20.23 16.47 -4.73
CA THR A 126 21.23 17.53 -4.58
C THR A 126 20.78 18.54 -3.54
N TYR A 127 21.77 19.10 -2.85
CA TYR A 127 21.58 20.19 -1.89
C TYR A 127 22.45 21.36 -2.32
N ALA A 128 21.92 22.58 -2.23
CA ALA A 128 22.71 23.81 -2.37
C ALA A 128 22.36 24.77 -1.24
N GLU A 129 23.38 25.36 -0.62
CA GLU A 129 23.26 26.23 0.56
C GLU A 129 22.48 25.59 1.73
N GLY A 130 22.55 24.25 1.82
CA GLY A 130 21.87 23.48 2.86
C GLY A 130 20.39 23.19 2.60
N GLU A 131 19.87 23.57 1.43
CA GLU A 131 18.48 23.35 1.03
C GLU A 131 18.39 22.31 -0.10
N PRO A 132 17.38 21.42 -0.10
CA PRO A 132 17.18 20.42 -1.15
C PRO A 132 16.80 21.11 -2.47
N LYS A 133 17.32 20.62 -3.59
CA LYS A 133 17.04 21.16 -4.92
C LYS A 133 16.20 20.22 -5.78
N GLU A 134 16.77 19.11 -6.18
CA GLU A 134 16.15 18.18 -7.14
C GLU A 134 16.58 16.74 -6.87
N VAL A 135 15.78 15.79 -7.35
CA VAL A 135 16.08 14.36 -7.26
C VAL A 135 17.00 13.97 -8.42
N THR A 136 18.13 13.35 -8.12
CA THR A 136 19.11 12.91 -9.12
C THR A 136 19.13 11.40 -9.34
N ALA A 137 18.68 10.62 -8.36
CA ALA A 137 18.52 9.18 -8.54
C ALA A 137 17.39 8.62 -7.68
N ILE A 138 16.65 7.68 -8.25
CA ILE A 138 15.57 6.93 -7.61
C ILE A 138 15.87 5.45 -7.80
N VAL A 139 16.02 4.71 -6.71
CA VAL A 139 16.10 3.25 -6.74
C VAL A 139 14.83 2.69 -6.11
N LEU A 140 14.11 1.85 -6.83
CA LEU A 140 12.97 1.12 -6.30
C LEU A 140 13.10 -0.36 -6.66
N SER A 141 13.32 -1.18 -5.64
CA SER A 141 13.29 -2.64 -5.77
C SER A 141 12.00 -3.18 -5.19
N THR A 142 11.22 -3.91 -5.98
CA THR A 142 9.94 -4.50 -5.56
C THR A 142 9.88 -5.96 -5.93
N GLN A 143 9.43 -6.76 -4.97
CA GLN A 143 9.04 -8.13 -5.21
C GLN A 143 7.84 -8.15 -6.17
N HIS A 144 7.80 -9.14 -7.07
CA HIS A 144 6.75 -9.28 -8.08
C HIS A 144 6.53 -10.74 -8.46
N ARG A 145 5.41 -11.02 -9.13
CA ARG A 145 5.10 -12.35 -9.68
C ARG A 145 6.11 -12.77 -10.75
N ALA A 146 6.37 -14.08 -10.82
CA ALA A 146 7.33 -14.66 -11.74
C ALA A 146 6.89 -14.69 -13.21
N ASP A 147 5.66 -14.29 -13.53
CA ASP A 147 5.18 -14.17 -14.90
C ASP A 147 5.25 -12.74 -15.45
N LEU A 148 5.50 -11.73 -14.60
CA LEU A 148 5.78 -10.37 -15.06
C LEU A 148 7.22 -10.27 -15.60
N SER A 149 7.34 -9.62 -16.76
CA SER A 149 8.59 -9.13 -17.32
C SER A 149 9.10 -7.90 -16.54
N LEU A 150 10.39 -7.61 -16.64
CA LEU A 150 10.96 -6.43 -15.99
C LEU A 150 10.42 -5.12 -16.57
N ASP A 151 10.02 -5.11 -17.85
CA ASP A 151 9.43 -3.92 -18.51
C ASP A 151 8.00 -3.65 -18.00
N GLU A 152 7.21 -4.69 -17.76
CA GLU A 152 5.90 -4.56 -17.11
C GLU A 152 6.06 -4.04 -15.68
N VAL A 153 7.00 -4.61 -14.91
CA VAL A 153 7.29 -4.14 -13.54
C VAL A 153 7.76 -2.68 -13.56
N ARG A 154 8.64 -2.31 -14.49
CA ARG A 154 9.09 -0.94 -14.69
C ARG A 154 7.90 -0.01 -14.94
N THR A 155 7.04 -0.35 -15.89
CA THR A 155 5.86 0.44 -16.24
C THR A 155 4.93 0.63 -15.04
N LEU A 156 4.64 -0.44 -14.29
CA LEU A 156 3.79 -0.37 -13.09
C LEU A 156 4.42 0.53 -12.02
N VAL A 157 5.72 0.39 -11.77
CA VAL A 157 6.41 1.16 -10.73
C VAL A 157 6.54 2.63 -11.12
N GLU A 158 6.92 2.96 -12.36
CA GLU A 158 7.04 4.35 -12.82
C GLU A 158 5.68 5.05 -12.75
N THR A 159 4.67 4.50 -13.43
CA THR A 159 3.36 5.15 -13.61
C THR A 159 2.54 5.21 -12.33
N LEU A 160 2.54 4.14 -11.52
CA LEU A 160 1.66 4.05 -10.35
C LEU A 160 2.34 4.50 -9.07
N ILE A 161 3.68 4.49 -8.99
CA ILE A 161 4.41 4.74 -7.74
C ILE A 161 5.34 5.95 -7.83
N ILE A 162 6.24 6.01 -8.82
CA ILE A 162 7.26 7.06 -8.88
C ILE A 162 6.66 8.38 -9.37
N ASP A 163 5.98 8.40 -10.52
CA ASP A 163 5.42 9.63 -11.11
C ASP A 163 4.41 10.33 -10.19
N PRO A 164 3.51 9.62 -9.47
CA PRO A 164 2.58 10.26 -8.54
C PRO A 164 3.25 10.81 -7.27
N VAL A 165 4.46 10.39 -6.93
CA VAL A 165 5.16 10.80 -5.69
C VAL A 165 6.27 11.81 -5.96
N ILE A 166 7.04 11.61 -7.02
CA ILE A 166 8.16 12.44 -7.44
C ILE A 166 7.94 12.79 -8.92
N PRO A 167 7.04 13.73 -9.27
CA PRO A 167 6.80 14.09 -10.66
C PRO A 167 8.05 14.66 -11.34
N GLU A 168 8.04 14.69 -12.67
CA GLU A 168 9.20 15.08 -13.51
C GLU A 168 9.79 16.44 -13.14
N ASN A 169 8.96 17.42 -12.75
CA ASN A 169 9.41 18.74 -12.33
C ASN A 169 10.17 18.78 -10.99
N MET A 170 10.22 17.67 -10.24
CA MET A 170 11.04 17.52 -9.04
C MET A 170 12.38 16.82 -9.32
N ARG A 171 12.58 16.34 -10.55
CA ARG A 171 13.74 15.54 -10.96
C ARG A 171 14.72 16.40 -11.75
N HIS A 172 16.00 16.14 -11.58
CA HIS A 172 17.02 16.62 -12.50
C HIS A 172 16.73 16.06 -13.91
N PRO A 173 17.02 16.78 -15.01
CA PRO A 173 16.81 16.27 -16.37
C PRO A 173 17.51 14.94 -16.66
N GLU A 174 18.63 14.68 -15.99
CA GLU A 174 19.39 13.42 -16.07
C GLU A 174 19.14 12.49 -14.87
N CYS A 175 17.98 12.61 -14.21
CA CYS A 175 17.66 11.77 -13.05
C CYS A 175 17.66 10.29 -13.41
N GLU A 176 18.45 9.48 -12.70
CA GLU A 176 18.55 8.05 -12.93
C GLU A 176 17.42 7.30 -12.21
N ILE A 177 16.58 6.58 -12.96
CA ILE A 177 15.48 5.77 -12.40
C ILE A 177 15.81 4.28 -12.56
N MET A 178 16.19 3.67 -11.43
CA MET A 178 16.59 2.27 -11.32
C MET A 178 15.47 1.46 -10.69
N ILE A 179 14.75 0.69 -11.51
CA ILE A 179 13.70 -0.22 -11.05
C ILE A 179 14.21 -1.64 -11.16
N ASN A 180 14.25 -2.34 -10.02
CA ASN A 180 14.81 -3.68 -9.89
C ASN A 180 16.20 -3.80 -10.57
N PRO A 181 17.19 -2.96 -10.23
CA PRO A 181 18.51 -3.00 -10.90
C PRO A 181 19.25 -4.34 -10.72
N GLY A 182 18.89 -5.12 -9.69
CA GLY A 182 19.39 -6.49 -9.49
C GLY A 182 18.72 -7.55 -10.37
N GLY A 183 17.82 -7.17 -11.28
CA GLY A 183 17.05 -8.09 -12.10
C GLY A 183 15.80 -8.60 -11.39
N ARG A 184 15.45 -9.87 -11.63
CA ARG A 184 14.19 -10.45 -11.11
C ARG A 184 14.21 -10.53 -9.58
N PHE A 185 13.08 -10.19 -8.96
CA PHE A 185 12.88 -10.23 -7.52
C PHE A 185 11.56 -10.95 -7.23
N THR A 186 11.56 -12.28 -7.41
CA THR A 186 10.34 -13.10 -7.28
C THR A 186 10.19 -13.72 -5.88
N THR A 187 11.31 -13.96 -5.19
CA THR A 187 11.35 -14.47 -3.83
C THR A 187 11.75 -13.35 -2.87
N GLY A 188 10.89 -12.99 -1.93
CA GLY A 188 11.11 -11.92 -0.96
C GLY A 188 10.56 -12.24 0.43
N GLY A 189 10.57 -11.25 1.30
CA GLY A 189 10.07 -11.36 2.67
C GLY A 189 10.86 -12.38 3.51
N PRO A 190 10.24 -12.97 4.55
CA PRO A 190 10.88 -13.95 5.45
C PRO A 190 11.42 -15.21 4.77
N MET A 191 11.02 -15.50 3.53
CA MET A 191 11.55 -16.61 2.75
C MET A 191 12.92 -16.31 2.15
N ALA A 192 13.22 -15.04 1.86
CA ALA A 192 14.49 -14.60 1.34
C ALA A 192 15.43 -14.10 2.46
N ASP A 193 14.91 -13.25 3.35
CA ASP A 193 15.70 -12.52 4.35
C ASP A 193 15.11 -12.69 5.76
N THR A 194 15.96 -12.94 6.75
CA THR A 194 15.52 -12.98 8.16
C THR A 194 15.26 -11.58 8.69
N GLY A 195 14.00 -11.26 8.99
CA GLY A 195 13.59 -10.02 9.64
C GLY A 195 13.82 -10.06 11.16
N MET A 196 14.22 -8.91 11.74
CA MET A 196 14.34 -8.75 13.19
C MET A 196 13.90 -7.35 13.62
N THR A 197 13.24 -7.27 14.78
CA THR A 197 12.86 -6.01 15.44
C THR A 197 14.08 -5.11 15.63
N GLY A 198 13.94 -3.81 15.34
CA GLY A 198 15.01 -2.84 15.58
C GLY A 198 16.15 -2.85 14.56
N ARG A 199 16.02 -3.51 13.40
CA ARG A 199 17.04 -3.49 12.33
C ARG A 199 16.82 -2.41 11.27
N LYS A 200 15.99 -1.41 11.55
CA LYS A 200 15.64 -0.30 10.66
C LYS A 200 15.65 1.07 11.36
N ILE A 201 16.37 1.21 12.48
CA ILE A 201 16.38 2.43 13.32
C ILE A 201 16.65 3.75 12.59
N VAL A 202 17.50 3.72 11.55
CA VAL A 202 17.78 4.91 10.72
C VAL A 202 16.57 5.26 9.84
N VAL A 203 15.92 4.25 9.25
CA VAL A 203 14.69 4.40 8.45
C VAL A 203 13.53 4.82 9.34
N ASP A 204 13.45 4.31 10.57
CA ASP A 204 12.42 4.64 11.54
C ASP A 204 12.49 6.10 11.99
N ALA A 205 13.70 6.68 12.01
CA ALA A 205 13.96 8.03 12.50
C ALA A 205 14.03 9.10 11.39
N TYR A 206 15.23 9.50 10.98
CA TYR A 206 15.48 10.68 10.13
C TYR A 206 16.30 10.35 8.87
N GLY A 207 16.42 9.08 8.51
CA GLY A 207 17.39 8.65 7.50
C GLY A 207 18.81 9.08 7.90
N PRO A 208 19.70 9.38 6.95
CA PRO A 208 21.08 9.76 7.26
C PRO A 208 21.24 11.19 7.81
N PHE A 209 20.16 11.93 8.03
CA PHE A 209 20.21 13.38 8.35
C PHE A 209 20.45 13.69 9.83
N CYS A 210 20.35 12.70 10.71
CA CYS A 210 20.62 12.86 12.12
C CYS A 210 21.25 11.59 12.68
N GLN A 211 22.06 11.74 13.73
CA GLN A 211 22.61 10.63 14.48
C GLN A 211 21.48 9.74 15.05
N VAL A 212 21.80 8.47 15.26
CA VAL A 212 20.92 7.53 15.97
C VAL A 212 21.67 6.97 17.17
N GLY A 213 21.00 6.89 18.31
CA GLY A 213 21.61 6.48 19.57
C GLY A 213 21.75 4.96 19.77
N GLY A 214 21.32 4.16 18.80
CA GLY A 214 21.35 2.69 18.84
C GLY A 214 20.09 2.03 19.41
N GLY A 215 19.28 2.75 20.18
CA GLY A 215 18.03 2.25 20.73
C GLY A 215 16.94 2.01 19.66
N ALA A 216 16.42 0.79 19.58
CA ALA A 216 15.24 0.47 18.77
C ALA A 216 13.94 0.96 19.43
N PHE A 217 12.94 1.31 18.62
CA PHE A 217 11.64 1.78 19.11
C PHE A 217 10.66 0.63 19.37
N SER A 218 10.31 -0.16 18.35
CA SER A 218 9.26 -1.19 18.39
C SER A 218 9.51 -2.27 19.44
N GLY A 219 8.43 -2.81 20.03
CA GLY A 219 8.49 -3.84 21.09
C GLY A 219 8.68 -3.33 22.52
N LYS A 220 8.99 -2.05 22.72
CA LYS A 220 9.20 -1.44 24.04
C LYS A 220 7.97 -0.68 24.55
N ASP A 221 7.73 -0.60 25.85
CA ASP A 221 6.73 0.32 26.40
C ASP A 221 7.33 1.72 26.67
N ALA A 222 6.49 2.66 27.13
CA ALA A 222 6.88 4.07 27.25
C ALA A 222 7.91 4.36 28.37
N THR A 223 8.16 3.40 29.28
CA THR A 223 9.23 3.53 30.31
C THR A 223 10.64 3.41 29.72
N LYS A 224 10.77 2.84 28.52
CA LYS A 224 12.06 2.67 27.84
C LYS A 224 12.43 3.97 27.12
N ILE A 225 13.47 4.64 27.63
CA ILE A 225 13.91 5.96 27.15
C ILE A 225 14.31 5.94 25.67
N ASP A 226 14.76 4.79 25.14
CA ASP A 226 14.99 4.59 23.70
C ASP A 226 13.83 5.03 22.82
N ARG A 227 12.59 4.86 23.30
CA ARG A 227 11.38 5.31 22.60
C ARG A 227 10.90 6.66 23.12
N SER A 228 10.59 6.75 24.41
CA SER A 228 9.90 7.92 24.96
C SER A 228 10.76 9.18 24.91
N ALA A 229 12.04 9.09 25.27
CA ALA A 229 12.94 10.23 25.18
C ALA A 229 13.30 10.58 23.72
N ALA A 230 13.37 9.60 22.81
CA ALA A 230 13.53 9.90 21.38
C ALA A 230 12.32 10.67 20.81
N TYR A 231 11.11 10.30 21.24
CA TYR A 231 9.88 11.03 20.89
C TYR A 231 9.85 12.43 21.50
N LEU A 232 10.30 12.60 22.75
CA LEU A 232 10.46 13.92 23.34
C LEU A 232 11.51 14.75 22.57
N ALA A 233 12.67 14.18 22.25
CA ALA A 233 13.72 14.89 21.52
C ALA A 233 13.21 15.38 20.15
N ARG A 234 12.43 14.55 19.44
CA ARG A 234 11.69 14.97 18.24
C ARG A 234 10.77 16.15 18.54
N TYR A 235 9.93 16.02 19.57
CA TYR A 235 8.96 17.04 19.96
C TYR A 235 9.64 18.38 20.24
N ILE A 236 10.75 18.37 20.98
CA ILE A 236 11.56 19.57 21.25
C ILE A 236 12.11 20.16 19.96
N ALA A 237 12.86 19.38 19.17
CA ALA A 237 13.49 19.87 17.93
C ALA A 237 12.45 20.48 16.98
N LYS A 238 11.29 19.82 16.87
CA LYS A 238 10.18 20.27 16.05
C LYS A 238 9.62 21.61 16.53
N ASN A 239 9.43 21.79 17.84
CA ASN A 239 8.94 23.05 18.39
C ASN A 239 9.97 24.19 18.25
N VAL A 240 11.28 23.91 18.39
CA VAL A 240 12.36 24.88 18.13
C VAL A 240 12.31 25.40 16.69
N VAL A 241 12.23 24.49 15.71
CA VAL A 241 12.16 24.88 14.28
C VAL A 241 10.82 25.56 13.96
N ASN A 242 9.71 25.08 14.52
CA ASN A 242 8.39 25.69 14.34
C ASN A 242 8.33 27.13 14.89
N ALA A 243 8.99 27.38 16.03
CA ALA A 243 9.14 28.70 16.63
C ALA A 243 10.13 29.61 15.88
N ARG A 244 10.74 29.11 14.79
CA ARG A 244 11.72 29.82 13.96
C ARG A 244 12.97 30.27 14.71
N LEU A 245 13.34 29.54 15.76
CA LEU A 245 14.59 29.76 16.48
C LEU A 245 15.81 29.18 15.75
N ALA A 246 15.57 28.22 14.87
CA ALA A 246 16.56 27.66 13.96
C ALA A 246 15.86 27.12 12.71
N ARG A 247 16.59 27.04 11.59
CA ARG A 247 16.10 26.30 10.40
C ARG A 247 16.21 24.79 10.58
N ARG A 248 17.24 24.34 11.31
CA ARG A 248 17.51 22.93 11.63
C ARG A 248 17.88 22.81 13.10
N CYS A 249 17.44 21.75 13.76
CA CYS A 249 17.72 21.53 15.18
C CYS A 249 17.96 20.04 15.44
N VAL A 250 19.05 19.73 16.14
CA VAL A 250 19.34 18.43 16.73
C VAL A 250 19.23 18.55 18.24
N VAL A 251 18.50 17.64 18.87
CA VAL A 251 18.38 17.51 20.32
C VAL A 251 18.97 16.17 20.72
N GLN A 252 19.92 16.16 21.65
CA GLN A 252 20.49 14.95 22.23
C GLN A 252 20.13 14.88 23.71
N LEU A 253 19.60 13.74 24.14
CA LEU A 253 19.33 13.42 25.54
C LEU A 253 20.09 12.16 25.92
N GLY A 254 20.65 12.13 27.12
CA GLY A 254 21.32 10.96 27.69
C GLY A 254 20.76 10.64 29.06
N TYR A 255 20.52 9.36 29.34
CA TYR A 255 20.02 8.87 30.63
C TYR A 255 20.93 7.79 31.19
N ALA A 256 20.97 7.70 32.52
CA ALA A 256 21.51 6.56 33.25
C ALA A 256 20.36 5.78 33.88
N ILE A 257 20.47 4.45 33.90
CA ILE A 257 19.42 3.57 34.43
C ILE A 257 18.99 3.96 35.85
N GLY A 258 17.68 4.02 36.09
CA GLY A 258 17.08 4.35 37.39
C GLY A 258 17.14 5.83 37.79
N ARG A 259 17.81 6.70 37.03
CA ARG A 259 17.81 8.16 37.25
C ARG A 259 16.64 8.81 36.52
N GLU A 260 16.02 9.80 37.15
CA GLU A 260 14.92 10.57 36.55
C GLU A 260 15.43 11.65 35.60
N GLU A 261 16.40 12.44 36.06
CA GLU A 261 16.99 13.50 35.28
C GLU A 261 17.97 12.96 34.23
N PRO A 262 18.00 13.55 33.02
CA PRO A 262 19.00 13.22 32.03
C PRO A 262 20.40 13.57 32.54
N VAL A 263 21.37 12.71 32.25
CA VAL A 263 22.80 12.96 32.50
C VAL A 263 23.40 13.91 31.47
N SER A 264 22.77 14.05 30.29
CA SER A 264 23.15 15.03 29.29
C SER A 264 21.95 15.55 28.50
N LEU A 265 21.99 16.85 28.21
CA LEU A 265 21.10 17.55 27.28
C LEU A 265 21.99 18.44 26.41
N SER A 266 21.86 18.33 25.10
CA SER A 266 22.50 19.21 24.13
C SER A 266 21.52 19.56 23.03
N VAL A 267 21.44 20.84 22.68
CA VAL A 267 20.62 21.35 21.58
C VAL A 267 21.54 22.09 20.62
N SER A 268 21.52 21.71 19.35
CA SER A 268 22.32 22.38 18.32
C SER A 268 21.48 22.81 17.14
N ALA A 269 21.57 24.09 16.78
CA ALA A 269 20.95 24.66 15.59
C ALA A 269 21.74 24.40 14.30
N LEU A 270 22.85 23.66 14.36
CA LEU A 270 23.71 23.34 13.22
C LEU A 270 24.13 24.59 12.42
N GLY A 271 24.45 25.68 13.12
CA GLY A 271 24.82 26.97 12.53
C GLY A 271 23.66 27.72 11.88
N THR A 272 22.40 27.34 12.14
CA THR A 272 21.20 27.99 11.59
C THR A 272 20.33 28.68 12.64
N GLY A 273 20.86 28.89 13.85
CA GLY A 273 20.13 29.45 14.98
C GLY A 273 20.09 30.98 14.95
N GLU A 274 18.98 31.55 15.41
CA GLU A 274 18.82 32.99 15.67
C GLU A 274 19.42 33.42 17.03
N ILE A 275 19.66 32.43 17.90
CA ILE A 275 20.30 32.54 19.21
C ILE A 275 21.36 31.44 19.33
N THR A 276 22.21 31.52 20.35
CA THR A 276 23.29 30.54 20.56
C THR A 276 22.74 29.17 20.95
N ASP A 277 23.52 28.10 20.67
CA ASP A 277 23.19 26.73 21.08
C ASP A 277 23.06 26.59 22.61
N ASP A 278 23.81 27.39 23.38
CA ASP A 278 23.72 27.45 24.84
C ASP A 278 22.39 28.08 25.31
N GLU A 279 21.98 29.19 24.71
CA GLU A 279 20.67 29.82 24.98
C GLU A 279 19.53 28.88 24.60
N LEU A 280 19.60 28.20 23.45
CA LEU A 280 18.65 27.15 23.05
C LEU A 280 18.56 26.03 24.07
N THR A 281 19.71 25.54 24.54
CA THR A 281 19.79 24.46 25.52
C THR A 281 19.14 24.87 26.84
N GLN A 282 19.35 26.11 27.29
CA GLN A 282 18.72 26.65 28.49
C GLN A 282 17.20 26.77 28.33
N LEU A 283 16.73 27.30 27.20
CA LEU A 283 15.29 27.42 26.91
C LEU A 283 14.61 26.06 26.91
N VAL A 284 15.24 25.06 26.30
CA VAL A 284 14.71 23.69 26.27
C VAL A 284 14.59 23.13 27.69
N ARG A 285 15.61 23.34 28.53
CA ARG A 285 15.62 22.91 29.93
C ARG A 285 14.49 23.55 30.75
N GLU A 286 14.16 24.80 30.48
CA GLU A 286 13.11 25.54 31.19
C GLU A 286 11.69 25.17 30.76
N HIS A 287 11.49 24.82 29.48
CA HIS A 287 10.16 24.70 28.89
C HIS A 287 9.68 23.26 28.65
N PHE A 288 10.57 22.28 28.66
CA PHE A 288 10.23 20.90 28.32
C PHE A 288 10.43 19.92 29.49
N PRO A 289 9.52 18.94 29.63
CA PRO A 289 9.61 17.91 30.65
C PRO A 289 10.66 16.87 30.27
N LEU A 290 11.75 16.78 31.03
CA LEU A 290 12.89 15.92 30.70
C LEU A 290 12.89 14.58 31.46
N THR A 291 12.04 14.40 32.48
CA THR A 291 12.01 13.14 33.23
C THR A 291 11.10 12.09 32.55
N PRO A 292 11.38 10.78 32.67
CA PRO A 292 10.55 9.73 32.09
C PRO A 292 9.05 9.83 32.45
N ALA A 293 8.74 10.14 33.71
CA ALA A 293 7.36 10.29 34.17
C ALA A 293 6.62 11.41 33.43
N GLU A 294 7.26 12.58 33.32
CA GLU A 294 6.66 13.75 32.69
C GLU A 294 6.58 13.60 31.18
N ILE A 295 7.55 12.93 30.54
CA ILE A 295 7.49 12.58 29.11
C ILE A 295 6.26 11.74 28.82
N ILE A 296 6.08 10.65 29.58
CA ILE A 296 4.94 9.74 29.41
C ILE A 296 3.62 10.48 29.58
N LYS A 297 3.54 11.39 30.56
CA LYS A 297 2.36 12.21 30.81
C LYS A 297 2.10 13.19 29.67
N THR A 298 3.11 13.97 29.29
CA THR A 298 3.00 15.05 28.29
C THR A 298 2.66 14.53 26.91
N LEU A 299 3.24 13.39 26.53
CA LEU A 299 3.01 12.75 25.25
C LEU A 299 1.93 11.66 25.31
N GLU A 300 1.24 11.50 26.46
CA GLU A 300 0.15 10.55 26.67
C GLU A 300 0.47 9.12 26.21
N LEU A 301 1.67 8.62 26.49
CA LEU A 301 2.23 7.41 25.88
C LEU A 301 1.68 6.09 26.42
N ARG A 302 0.80 6.12 27.43
CA ARG A 302 0.11 4.93 27.96
C ARG A 302 -1.20 4.65 27.20
N LYS A 303 -1.11 4.62 25.88
CA LYS A 303 -2.21 4.34 24.95
C LYS A 303 -1.74 3.35 23.87
N PRO A 304 -2.61 2.51 23.30
CA PRO A 304 -2.26 1.54 22.26
C PRO A 304 -2.07 2.20 20.88
N ILE A 305 -1.16 3.18 20.77
CA ILE A 305 -0.97 4.01 19.57
C ILE A 305 0.24 3.59 18.71
N PHE A 306 1.03 2.62 19.16
CA PHE A 306 2.34 2.34 18.56
C PHE A 306 2.32 1.45 17.31
N ALA A 307 1.24 0.70 17.06
CA ALA A 307 1.17 -0.16 15.87
C ALA A 307 1.33 0.66 14.58
N GLY A 308 0.77 1.86 14.54
CA GLY A 308 0.88 2.77 13.40
C GLY A 308 2.29 3.31 13.16
N THR A 309 3.20 3.25 14.15
CA THR A 309 4.58 3.75 14.00
C THR A 309 5.52 2.73 13.38
N ALA A 310 5.16 1.44 13.39
CA ALA A 310 6.03 0.34 12.95
C ALA A 310 6.23 0.27 11.43
N ARG A 311 5.58 1.16 10.66
CA ARG A 311 5.72 1.30 9.21
C ARG A 311 5.79 2.78 8.84
N GLN A 312 6.52 3.09 7.77
CA GLN A 312 6.67 4.46 7.24
C GLN A 312 7.32 5.46 8.22
N GLY A 313 7.96 4.98 9.28
CA GLY A 313 8.72 5.76 10.25
C GLY A 313 7.89 6.36 11.38
N HIS A 314 8.59 6.72 12.45
CA HIS A 314 7.99 7.21 13.71
C HIS A 314 7.70 8.72 13.71
N PHE A 315 8.30 9.47 12.77
CA PHE A 315 8.28 10.93 12.73
C PHE A 315 7.78 11.47 11.39
N GLY A 316 7.15 12.65 11.40
CA GLY A 316 6.59 13.33 10.23
C GLY A 316 5.12 13.02 9.91
N ALA A 317 4.41 12.27 10.76
CA ALA A 317 2.97 12.05 10.64
C ALA A 317 2.20 13.10 11.48
N VAL A 318 1.77 14.18 10.83
CA VAL A 318 1.37 15.44 11.49
C VAL A 318 0.10 15.37 12.35
N LYS A 319 -0.77 14.36 12.17
CA LYS A 319 -2.12 14.39 12.78
C LYS A 319 -2.44 13.30 13.80
N THR A 320 -1.60 12.28 13.97
CA THR A 320 -1.94 11.12 14.82
C THR A 320 -1.08 10.98 16.07
N PHE A 321 0.15 11.50 16.09
CA PHE A 321 1.08 11.25 17.19
C PHE A 321 1.32 12.47 18.09
N PRO A 322 1.26 12.30 19.44
CA PRO A 322 1.46 13.40 20.39
C PRO A 322 2.77 14.16 20.22
N TRP A 323 3.87 13.47 19.89
CA TRP A 323 5.19 14.09 19.70
C TRP A 323 5.35 14.85 18.38
N GLU A 324 4.37 14.76 17.47
CA GLU A 324 4.34 15.56 16.24
C GLU A 324 3.54 16.86 16.42
N LYS A 325 2.97 17.13 17.60
CA LYS A 325 2.28 18.40 17.86
C LYS A 325 3.30 19.54 18.05
N THR A 326 2.91 20.75 17.68
CA THR A 326 3.69 21.98 17.91
C THR A 326 2.89 23.02 18.71
N PRO A 327 2.41 22.68 19.93
CA PRO A 327 1.59 23.59 20.71
C PRO A 327 2.43 24.58 21.52
N VAL A 328 3.76 24.39 21.59
CA VAL A 328 4.62 25.23 22.42
C VAL A 328 4.90 26.51 21.65
N ASN A 329 4.23 27.58 22.06
CA ASN A 329 4.56 28.93 21.63
C ASN A 329 5.80 29.36 22.42
N LEU A 330 6.99 29.04 21.90
CA LEU A 330 8.24 29.63 22.38
C LEU A 330 8.24 31.08 21.89
N GLU A 331 7.52 31.97 22.58
CA GLU A 331 7.44 33.38 22.20
C GLU A 331 8.80 34.05 22.38
N PHE A 332 9.38 34.50 21.27
CA PHE A 332 10.41 35.52 21.29
C PHE A 332 9.81 36.80 20.75
N ALA A 333 9.90 37.87 21.54
CA ALA A 333 9.49 39.22 21.18
C ALA A 333 10.40 39.78 20.08
N ARG A 334 10.30 39.26 18.84
CA ARG A 334 10.89 39.88 17.65
C ARG A 334 9.96 39.71 16.44
N PRO A 335 9.89 40.72 15.56
CA PRO A 335 8.95 40.74 14.45
C PRO A 335 9.16 39.54 13.53
N GLN A 336 8.06 38.86 13.20
CA GLN A 336 8.04 37.72 12.29
C GLN A 336 8.57 38.14 10.91
N PRO A 337 9.70 37.61 10.41
CA PRO A 337 10.04 37.75 9.02
C PRO A 337 9.06 36.94 8.18
N GLN A 338 8.61 37.49 7.05
CA GLN A 338 7.81 36.74 6.08
C GLN A 338 8.61 35.52 5.59
N LEU A 339 7.98 34.35 5.61
CA LEU A 339 8.52 33.15 4.96
C LEU A 339 8.83 33.52 3.50
N ARG A 340 10.08 33.31 3.05
CA ARG A 340 10.37 33.43 1.61
C ARG A 340 9.49 32.41 0.88
N PRO A 341 8.86 32.78 -0.25
CA PRO A 341 8.08 31.84 -1.03
C PRO A 341 8.97 30.64 -1.38
N PHE A 342 8.46 29.44 -1.06
CA PHE A 342 9.01 28.16 -1.49
C PHE A 342 9.40 28.25 -2.98
N VAL A 343 10.55 27.69 -3.36
CA VAL A 343 10.64 27.13 -4.71
C VAL A 343 9.50 26.12 -4.77
N SER A 344 8.49 26.38 -5.61
CA SER A 344 7.23 25.66 -5.58
C SER A 344 7.39 24.23 -6.10
N LEU A 345 8.01 23.38 -5.29
CA LEU A 345 7.73 21.96 -5.29
C LEU A 345 6.42 21.84 -4.51
N THR A 346 5.29 22.07 -5.18
CA THR A 346 3.97 21.85 -4.59
C THR A 346 3.85 20.38 -4.22
N MET A 347 4.27 20.04 -3.00
CA MET A 347 3.87 18.81 -2.35
C MET A 347 2.37 18.97 -2.08
N THR A 348 1.54 18.42 -2.95
CA THR A 348 0.11 18.32 -2.66
C THR A 348 -0.05 17.49 -1.39
N ASP A 349 -0.52 18.15 -0.32
CA ASP A 349 -1.04 17.46 0.85
C ASP A 349 -2.22 16.62 0.38
N GLN A 350 -2.16 15.31 0.62
CA GLN A 350 -3.37 14.49 0.53
C GLN A 350 -4.31 14.88 1.68
N PRO A 351 -5.63 14.92 1.46
CA PRO A 351 -6.59 15.23 2.50
C PRO A 351 -6.48 14.20 3.66
N ALA A 352 -6.77 14.67 4.87
CA ALA A 352 -6.77 13.82 6.06
C ALA A 352 -7.79 12.68 5.93
N GLU A 353 -7.46 11.52 6.50
CA GLU A 353 -8.40 10.41 6.65
C GLU A 353 -9.69 10.90 7.32
N PRO A 354 -10.88 10.56 6.80
CA PRO A 354 -12.12 10.82 7.51
C PRO A 354 -12.18 9.93 8.76
N PRO A 355 -12.70 10.42 9.90
CA PRO A 355 -12.90 9.57 11.07
C PRO A 355 -13.93 8.47 10.77
N MET A 356 -13.68 7.28 11.31
CA MET A 356 -14.65 6.18 11.30
C MET A 356 -15.93 6.62 12.04
N PRO A 357 -17.12 6.55 11.43
CA PRO A 357 -18.36 6.94 12.11
C PRO A 357 -18.72 5.91 13.19
N GLU A 358 -19.15 6.40 14.36
CA GLU A 358 -19.78 5.58 15.41
C GLU A 358 -21.12 5.02 14.88
N LEU A 359 -21.19 3.70 14.75
CA LEU A 359 -22.40 2.98 14.31
C LEU A 359 -23.39 2.83 15.48
N ASN A 360 -24.48 3.59 15.45
CA ASN A 360 -25.64 3.36 16.31
C ASN A 360 -26.65 2.46 15.59
N LEU A 361 -26.68 1.18 15.95
CA LEU A 361 -27.31 0.07 15.22
C LEU A 361 -28.85 -0.05 15.36
N ARG A 362 -29.58 1.01 15.75
CA ARG A 362 -31.01 0.86 16.09
C ARG A 362 -32.03 1.40 15.09
N ASP A 363 -31.70 2.32 14.19
CA ASP A 363 -32.76 3.09 13.52
C ASP A 363 -32.91 2.87 12.00
N ASN A 364 -32.02 2.14 11.30
CA ASN A 364 -32.25 1.82 9.88
C ASN A 364 -31.44 0.60 9.35
N PRO A 365 -32.04 -0.59 9.22
CA PRO A 365 -31.32 -1.81 8.80
C PRO A 365 -30.94 -1.84 7.30
N PHE A 366 -31.39 -0.89 6.47
CA PHE A 366 -31.09 -0.88 5.03
C PHE A 366 -29.85 -0.06 4.63
N GLU A 367 -29.47 0.98 5.40
CA GLU A 367 -28.24 1.74 5.12
C GLU A 367 -26.96 1.04 5.60
N ALA A 368 -27.06 0.16 6.60
CA ALA A 368 -25.93 -0.62 7.10
C ALA A 368 -25.43 -1.70 6.11
N LEU A 369 -26.29 -2.14 5.19
CA LEU A 369 -25.93 -3.14 4.16
C LEU A 369 -25.18 -2.54 2.96
N CYS A 370 -25.28 -1.23 2.75
CA CYS A 370 -24.62 -0.54 1.64
C CYS A 370 -23.20 -0.04 1.96
N GLN A 371 -22.72 -0.20 3.19
CA GLN A 371 -21.35 0.19 3.59
C GLN A 371 -20.38 -0.99 3.76
N PHE A 372 -20.80 -2.22 3.43
CA PHE A 372 -19.84 -3.31 3.23
C PHE A 372 -19.23 -3.19 1.84
N PRO A 373 -17.88 -3.27 1.70
CA PRO A 373 -17.24 -3.35 0.39
C PRO A 373 -17.47 -4.76 -0.17
N VAL A 374 -18.70 -5.04 -0.61
CA VAL A 374 -18.99 -6.19 -1.45
C VAL A 374 -18.66 -5.78 -2.88
N LYS A 375 -17.76 -6.56 -3.48
CA LYS A 375 -17.34 -6.56 -4.89
C LYS A 375 -18.41 -6.01 -5.83
N TRP A 376 -17.96 -5.12 -6.72
CA TRP A 376 -18.70 -4.62 -7.89
C TRP A 376 -19.71 -5.63 -8.46
N ASN A 377 -20.99 -5.35 -8.27
CA ASN A 377 -22.04 -5.82 -9.16
C ASN A 377 -22.48 -4.65 -10.02
N TRP A 378 -22.28 -4.79 -11.33
CA TRP A 378 -22.92 -3.96 -12.34
C TRP A 378 -24.43 -3.98 -12.14
N CYS A 379 -25.04 -2.79 -12.13
CA CYS A 379 -26.48 -2.63 -12.14
C CYS A 379 -27.06 -3.23 -13.43
N THR A 380 -27.74 -4.37 -13.32
CA THR A 380 -28.46 -5.05 -14.40
C THR A 380 -29.93 -4.61 -14.45
N ARG A 381 -30.20 -3.31 -14.54
CA ARG A 381 -31.53 -2.82 -14.94
C ARG A 381 -31.51 -2.27 -16.35
N VAL A 382 -31.96 -3.11 -17.28
CA VAL A 382 -32.55 -2.69 -18.55
C VAL A 382 -33.77 -1.82 -18.22
N GLY A 383 -33.75 -0.53 -18.57
CA GLY A 383 -34.93 0.34 -18.54
C GLY A 383 -34.96 1.49 -17.52
N CYS A 384 -33.83 1.97 -16.97
CA CYS A 384 -33.82 3.21 -16.18
C CYS A 384 -33.41 4.42 -17.03
N SER A 385 -34.37 5.30 -17.34
CA SER A 385 -34.18 6.47 -18.21
C SER A 385 -33.55 7.69 -17.51
N THR A 386 -32.81 7.53 -16.41
CA THR A 386 -32.39 8.68 -15.56
C THR A 386 -30.94 8.68 -15.07
N CYS A 387 -30.05 7.77 -15.49
CA CYS A 387 -28.61 7.93 -15.23
C CYS A 387 -27.88 8.24 -16.55
N GLY A 388 -27.40 9.48 -16.68
CA GLY A 388 -26.89 10.08 -17.91
C GLY A 388 -25.71 9.36 -18.56
N ASN A 389 -26.00 8.65 -19.66
CA ASN A 389 -25.02 8.21 -20.67
C ASN A 389 -24.76 9.29 -21.74
N GLY A 390 -24.67 10.55 -21.34
CA GLY A 390 -24.43 11.68 -22.25
C GLY A 390 -22.96 11.94 -22.60
N LEU A 391 -21.99 11.24 -22.00
CA LEU A 391 -20.57 11.64 -22.09
C LEU A 391 -19.67 10.77 -22.98
N ILE A 392 -20.15 9.60 -23.44
CA ILE A 392 -19.36 8.69 -24.30
C ILE A 392 -19.70 8.86 -25.79
N LEU A 393 -20.93 9.24 -26.12
CA LEU A 393 -21.36 9.46 -27.52
C LEU A 393 -20.77 10.74 -28.15
N ASP A 394 -20.37 11.74 -27.36
CA ASP A 394 -19.80 12.97 -27.89
C ASP A 394 -18.29 12.90 -28.19
N LYS A 395 -17.56 11.92 -27.62
CA LYS A 395 -16.14 11.70 -27.95
C LYS A 395 -15.91 10.80 -29.17
N LEU A 396 -16.94 10.07 -29.61
CA LEU A 396 -16.83 9.13 -30.74
C LEU A 396 -17.12 9.76 -32.11
N LYS A 397 -17.49 11.05 -32.17
CA LYS A 397 -17.69 11.78 -33.43
C LYS A 397 -16.40 12.28 -34.10
N LEU A 398 -15.23 12.12 -33.47
CA LEU A 398 -13.97 12.74 -33.93
C LEU A 398 -13.02 11.84 -34.71
N LEU A 399 -13.35 10.56 -34.92
CA LEU A 399 -12.47 9.62 -35.65
C LEU A 399 -13.21 8.99 -36.81
N GLY A 400 -13.48 9.82 -37.83
CA GLY A 400 -13.91 9.37 -39.15
C GLY A 400 -12.72 9.03 -40.06
N GLN A 401 -12.99 8.13 -41.01
CA GLN A 401 -12.13 7.56 -42.07
C GLN A 401 -11.35 6.30 -41.64
N GLY A 402 -11.49 5.11 -42.24
CA GLY A 402 -12.26 4.66 -43.39
C GLY A 402 -11.54 3.46 -44.01
N VAL A 403 -12.01 2.23 -43.75
CA VAL A 403 -11.62 1.02 -44.52
C VAL A 403 -12.81 0.05 -44.52
N SER A 404 -13.22 -0.42 -45.70
CA SER A 404 -14.24 -1.46 -45.88
C SER A 404 -13.61 -2.77 -46.31
N PRO A 405 -13.93 -3.90 -45.66
CA PRO A 405 -13.97 -5.17 -46.39
C PRO A 405 -15.39 -5.74 -46.57
N LYS A 406 -15.45 -6.59 -47.60
CA LYS A 406 -16.59 -7.15 -48.30
C LYS A 406 -17.16 -8.37 -47.56
N THR A 407 -18.45 -8.31 -47.24
CA THR A 407 -19.52 -9.34 -47.24
C THR A 407 -20.42 -8.97 -46.05
N GLU A 408 -21.72 -8.73 -46.28
CA GLU A 408 -22.61 -8.35 -45.18
C GLU A 408 -22.79 -9.52 -44.19
N PRO A 409 -22.42 -9.37 -42.91
CA PRO A 409 -22.44 -10.44 -41.89
C PRO A 409 -23.81 -11.11 -41.69
N GLU A 410 -24.90 -10.46 -42.09
CA GLU A 410 -26.26 -11.02 -42.05
C GLU A 410 -26.43 -12.24 -42.99
N GLU A 411 -25.89 -12.20 -44.22
CA GLU A 411 -25.99 -13.32 -45.16
C GLU A 411 -25.13 -14.52 -44.73
N PHE A 412 -23.98 -14.25 -44.11
CA PHE A 412 -23.08 -15.29 -43.63
C PHE A 412 -23.67 -16.09 -42.46
N LEU A 413 -24.26 -15.41 -41.47
CA LEU A 413 -24.90 -16.10 -40.34
C LEU A 413 -26.22 -16.76 -40.73
N SER A 414 -27.06 -16.10 -41.53
CA SER A 414 -28.37 -16.64 -41.95
C SER A 414 -28.25 -17.90 -42.82
N SER A 415 -27.26 -17.97 -43.72
CA SER A 415 -27.01 -19.15 -44.56
C SER A 415 -26.47 -20.34 -43.74
N ARG A 416 -25.66 -20.08 -42.71
CA ARG A 416 -25.13 -21.11 -41.82
C ARG A 416 -26.17 -21.62 -40.84
N ILE A 417 -27.04 -20.79 -40.28
CA ILE A 417 -28.11 -21.24 -39.38
C ILE A 417 -29.09 -22.17 -40.10
N ARG A 418 -29.47 -21.84 -41.35
CA ARG A 418 -30.31 -22.71 -42.20
C ARG A 418 -29.65 -24.03 -42.57
N TYR A 419 -28.33 -24.03 -42.80
CA TYR A 419 -27.57 -25.25 -43.11
C TYR A 419 -27.51 -26.24 -41.94
N TRP A 420 -27.70 -25.78 -40.69
CA TRP A 420 -27.54 -26.59 -39.48
C TRP A 420 -28.87 -27.12 -38.92
N ASN A 421 -30.00 -26.75 -39.54
CA ASN A 421 -31.36 -27.24 -39.28
C ASN A 421 -31.72 -27.35 -37.79
N VAL A 422 -31.35 -26.33 -37.02
CA VAL A 422 -31.64 -26.25 -35.58
C VAL A 422 -32.98 -25.54 -35.38
N PRO A 423 -34.03 -26.19 -34.86
CA PRO A 423 -35.31 -25.53 -34.64
C PRO A 423 -35.18 -24.52 -33.50
N MET A 424 -35.36 -23.24 -33.82
CA MET A 424 -35.38 -22.13 -32.88
C MET A 424 -36.83 -21.73 -32.58
N THR A 425 -37.08 -21.20 -31.39
CA THR A 425 -38.38 -20.57 -31.11
C THR A 425 -38.43 -19.19 -31.77
N PRO A 426 -39.61 -18.68 -32.19
CA PRO A 426 -39.72 -17.36 -32.85
C PRO A 426 -39.12 -16.20 -32.03
N ALA A 427 -39.15 -16.29 -30.69
CA ALA A 427 -38.54 -15.31 -29.80
C ALA A 427 -37.00 -15.33 -29.86
N GLN A 428 -36.40 -16.52 -30.01
CA GLN A 428 -34.96 -16.68 -30.17
C GLN A 428 -34.49 -16.21 -31.54
N GLU A 429 -35.27 -16.48 -32.59
CA GLU A 429 -34.98 -15.97 -33.94
C GLU A 429 -35.04 -14.44 -33.97
N ALA A 430 -36.05 -13.82 -33.35
CA ALA A 430 -36.18 -12.38 -33.27
C ALA A 430 -35.06 -11.71 -32.46
N THR A 431 -34.65 -12.33 -31.35
CA THR A 431 -33.55 -11.83 -30.51
C THR A 431 -32.22 -11.94 -31.24
N LEU A 432 -31.96 -13.06 -31.91
CA LEU A 432 -30.75 -13.27 -32.68
C LEU A 432 -30.69 -12.34 -33.90
N ALA A 433 -31.81 -12.12 -34.59
CA ALA A 433 -31.90 -11.15 -35.68
C ALA A 433 -31.62 -9.73 -35.19
N GLY A 434 -32.12 -9.33 -34.02
CA GLY A 434 -31.85 -8.02 -33.43
C GLY A 434 -30.38 -7.82 -33.03
N ILE A 435 -29.70 -8.88 -32.56
CA ILE A 435 -28.27 -8.84 -32.23
C ILE A 435 -27.42 -8.76 -33.51
N ILE A 436 -27.78 -9.52 -34.54
CA ILE A 436 -27.04 -9.52 -35.81
C ILE A 436 -27.21 -8.17 -36.52
N ALA A 437 -28.41 -7.57 -36.50
CA ALA A 437 -28.67 -6.27 -37.13
C ALA A 437 -28.06 -5.07 -36.37
N ASP A 438 -27.48 -5.29 -35.18
CA ASP A 438 -26.87 -4.22 -34.37
C ASP A 438 -25.54 -3.74 -35.00
N ALA A 439 -25.45 -2.44 -35.26
CA ALA A 439 -24.30 -1.84 -35.94
C ALA A 439 -22.98 -2.00 -35.17
N SER A 440 -23.02 -2.17 -33.85
CA SER A 440 -21.85 -2.39 -33.00
C SER A 440 -21.40 -3.85 -33.06
N PHE A 441 -22.34 -4.80 -33.16
CA PHE A 441 -22.07 -6.21 -33.41
C PHE A 441 -21.40 -6.42 -34.79
N GLN A 442 -21.93 -5.75 -35.81
CA GLN A 442 -21.39 -5.76 -37.17
C GLN A 442 -19.96 -5.21 -37.26
N TRP A 443 -19.62 -4.19 -36.45
CA TRP A 443 -18.29 -3.61 -36.38
C TRP A 443 -17.29 -4.50 -35.63
N LEU A 444 -17.70 -5.14 -34.53
CA LEU A 444 -16.85 -6.06 -33.74
C LEU A 444 -16.42 -7.30 -34.52
N VAL A 445 -17.34 -7.88 -35.31
CA VAL A 445 -17.05 -9.03 -36.18
C VAL A 445 -16.02 -8.66 -37.27
N LYS A 446 -15.99 -7.39 -37.70
CA LYS A 446 -15.12 -6.92 -38.78
C LYS A 446 -13.67 -6.67 -38.37
N ASN A 447 -13.38 -6.57 -37.07
CA ASN A 447 -12.07 -6.15 -36.55
C ASN A 447 -11.32 -7.23 -35.74
N GLU A 448 -11.78 -8.50 -35.77
CA GLU A 448 -11.11 -9.68 -35.17
C GLU A 448 -10.53 -9.49 -33.76
N GLU A 449 -11.21 -8.73 -32.89
CA GLU A 449 -10.76 -8.45 -31.53
C GLU A 449 -10.89 -9.67 -30.61
N GLU A 450 -9.78 -10.10 -30.00
CA GLU A 450 -9.68 -11.26 -29.08
C GLU A 450 -10.66 -11.20 -27.89
N TRP A 451 -11.01 -9.97 -27.48
CA TRP A 451 -11.99 -9.73 -26.42
C TRP A 451 -13.42 -10.12 -26.83
N PHE A 452 -13.78 -9.99 -28.11
CA PHE A 452 -15.09 -10.39 -28.63
C PHE A 452 -15.32 -11.90 -28.50
N PHE A 453 -14.28 -12.71 -28.72
CA PHE A 453 -14.38 -14.16 -28.56
C PHE A 453 -14.38 -14.59 -27.10
N ASN A 454 -13.68 -13.88 -26.21
CA ASN A 454 -13.80 -14.08 -24.76
C ASN A 454 -15.19 -13.67 -24.24
N PHE A 455 -15.81 -12.65 -24.84
CA PHE A 455 -17.19 -12.24 -24.56
C PHE A 455 -18.21 -13.25 -25.09
N LEU A 456 -18.03 -13.77 -26.31
CA LEU A 456 -18.85 -14.85 -26.88
C LEU A 456 -18.69 -16.15 -26.07
N TRP A 457 -17.47 -16.46 -25.62
CA TRP A 457 -17.16 -17.57 -24.70
C TRP A 457 -17.87 -17.38 -23.36
N PHE A 458 -17.84 -16.17 -22.80
CA PHE A 458 -18.57 -15.83 -21.58
C PHE A 458 -20.10 -15.96 -21.79
N ILE A 459 -20.66 -15.51 -22.90
CA ILE A 459 -22.10 -15.66 -23.19
C ILE A 459 -22.49 -17.14 -23.36
N LEU A 460 -21.73 -17.90 -24.14
CA LEU A 460 -22.01 -19.32 -24.42
C LEU A 460 -21.81 -20.23 -23.20
N PHE A 461 -20.90 -19.89 -22.28
CA PHE A 461 -20.54 -20.75 -21.13
C PHE A 461 -21.03 -20.27 -19.76
N ARG A 462 -21.20 -18.96 -19.54
CA ARG A 462 -21.61 -18.39 -18.24
C ARG A 462 -23.06 -17.92 -18.21
N LEU A 463 -23.65 -17.54 -19.35
CA LEU A 463 -25.00 -16.93 -19.38
C LEU A 463 -26.12 -17.86 -19.86
N LEU A 464 -25.82 -19.02 -20.45
CA LEU A 464 -26.83 -20.05 -20.72
C LEU A 464 -27.06 -20.88 -19.44
N PRO A 465 -28.18 -20.72 -18.70
CA PRO A 465 -28.22 -21.07 -17.29
C PRO A 465 -28.32 -22.57 -16.97
N GLU A 466 -28.50 -23.46 -17.94
CA GLU A 466 -28.56 -24.90 -17.67
C GLU A 466 -27.85 -25.74 -18.76
N TYR A 467 -26.89 -26.55 -18.32
CA TYR A 467 -26.13 -27.50 -19.12
C TYR A 467 -26.99 -28.73 -19.49
N ASP A 468 -28.01 -28.53 -20.31
CA ASP A 468 -28.71 -29.63 -20.98
C ASP A 468 -27.81 -30.29 -22.05
N ARG A 469 -28.21 -31.47 -22.53
CA ARG A 469 -27.42 -32.28 -23.47
C ARG A 469 -27.29 -31.62 -24.87
N ARG A 470 -28.19 -30.72 -25.23
CA ARG A 470 -28.23 -30.00 -26.53
C ARG A 470 -27.29 -28.81 -26.53
N THR A 471 -27.25 -28.03 -25.44
CA THR A 471 -26.30 -26.90 -25.30
C THR A 471 -24.86 -27.41 -25.30
N ARG A 472 -24.61 -28.54 -24.63
CA ARG A 472 -23.31 -29.22 -24.64
C ARG A 472 -22.85 -29.65 -26.04
N TYR A 473 -23.77 -30.22 -26.83
CA TYR A 473 -23.49 -30.66 -28.19
C TYR A 473 -23.20 -29.47 -29.12
N LEU A 474 -23.95 -28.37 -29.00
CA LEU A 474 -23.74 -27.16 -29.79
C LEU A 474 -22.36 -26.55 -29.51
N THR A 475 -21.99 -26.46 -28.22
CA THR A 475 -20.70 -25.93 -27.77
C THR A 475 -19.52 -26.78 -28.24
N ILE A 476 -19.61 -28.10 -28.13
CA ILE A 476 -18.58 -29.01 -28.65
C ILE A 476 -18.48 -28.87 -30.17
N THR A 477 -19.60 -28.79 -30.90
CA THR A 477 -19.59 -28.69 -32.36
C THR A 477 -19.01 -27.35 -32.85
N LEU A 478 -19.33 -26.24 -32.19
CA LEU A 478 -18.75 -24.92 -32.47
C LEU A 478 -17.24 -24.92 -32.18
N ALA A 479 -16.83 -25.46 -31.03
CA ALA A 479 -15.42 -25.50 -30.66
C ALA A 479 -14.59 -26.41 -31.58
N THR A 480 -15.15 -27.52 -32.05
CA THR A 480 -14.42 -28.52 -32.85
C THR A 480 -14.46 -28.26 -34.35
N LYS A 481 -15.50 -27.61 -34.88
CA LYS A 481 -15.63 -27.37 -36.32
C LYS A 481 -15.45 -25.92 -36.74
N PHE A 482 -15.68 -24.95 -35.85
CA PHE A 482 -15.64 -23.53 -36.20
C PHE A 482 -14.28 -22.90 -35.87
N LEU A 483 -13.72 -23.18 -34.68
CA LEU A 483 -12.40 -22.64 -34.27
C LEU A 483 -11.23 -22.99 -35.21
N PRO A 484 -11.16 -24.18 -35.83
CA PRO A 484 -10.11 -24.47 -36.82
C PRO A 484 -10.24 -23.62 -38.10
N LEU A 485 -11.47 -23.26 -38.50
CA LEU A 485 -11.71 -22.46 -39.73
C LEU A 485 -11.28 -20.99 -39.60
N VAL A 486 -11.07 -20.50 -38.36
CA VAL A 486 -10.57 -19.15 -38.05
C VAL A 486 -9.13 -19.16 -37.52
N GLY A 487 -8.36 -20.24 -37.73
CA GLY A 487 -6.92 -20.27 -37.48
C GLY A 487 -6.48 -20.42 -36.01
N PHE A 488 -7.40 -20.73 -35.09
CA PHE A 488 -7.13 -20.80 -33.64
C PHE A 488 -6.87 -22.24 -33.13
N GLU A 489 -6.10 -23.03 -33.88
CA GLU A 489 -5.80 -24.43 -33.53
C GLU A 489 -5.02 -24.57 -32.21
N THR A 490 -4.16 -23.60 -31.87
CA THR A 490 -3.28 -23.62 -30.69
C THR A 490 -4.03 -23.53 -29.36
N HIS A 491 -5.23 -22.97 -29.35
CA HIS A 491 -6.03 -22.77 -28.14
C HIS A 491 -7.11 -23.83 -27.94
N MET A 492 -7.41 -24.62 -28.98
CA MET A 492 -8.46 -25.64 -28.98
C MET A 492 -8.27 -26.66 -27.86
N GLY A 493 -7.02 -27.08 -27.60
CA GLY A 493 -6.69 -28.02 -26.53
C GLY A 493 -6.87 -27.45 -25.11
N LYS A 494 -6.73 -26.12 -24.93
CA LYS A 494 -7.00 -25.46 -23.63
C LYS A 494 -8.51 -25.42 -23.37
N TYR A 495 -9.30 -25.10 -24.38
CA TYR A 495 -10.75 -25.05 -24.27
C TYR A 495 -11.40 -26.42 -24.13
N LEU A 496 -10.96 -27.44 -24.88
CA LEU A 496 -11.42 -28.82 -24.73
C LEU A 496 -11.12 -29.37 -23.33
N ARG A 497 -9.95 -29.06 -22.75
CA ARG A 497 -9.61 -29.46 -21.37
C ARG A 497 -10.54 -28.84 -20.34
N GLU A 498 -10.94 -27.60 -20.51
CA GLU A 498 -11.83 -26.92 -19.57
C GLU A 498 -13.29 -27.41 -19.71
N ILE A 499 -13.73 -27.78 -20.92
CA ILE A 499 -15.01 -28.47 -21.17
C ILE A 499 -15.04 -29.83 -20.47
N LEU A 500 -13.95 -30.59 -20.54
CA LEU A 500 -13.82 -31.89 -19.87
C LEU A 500 -13.79 -31.74 -18.34
N ARG A 501 -13.15 -30.69 -17.81
CA ARG A 501 -13.04 -30.42 -16.37
C ARG A 501 -14.31 -29.90 -15.73
N SER A 502 -15.09 -29.09 -16.44
CA SER A 502 -16.35 -28.50 -15.93
C SER A 502 -17.56 -29.43 -16.04
N SER A 503 -17.42 -30.56 -16.75
CA SER A 503 -18.50 -31.54 -16.93
C SER A 503 -18.58 -32.53 -15.75
N THR A 504 -19.55 -32.34 -14.86
CA THR A 504 -19.86 -33.29 -13.76
C THR A 504 -20.63 -34.55 -14.18
N LYS A 505 -20.98 -34.72 -15.48
CA LYS A 505 -21.70 -35.91 -16.01
C LYS A 505 -20.84 -36.68 -17.03
N ARG A 506 -21.04 -38.01 -17.11
CA ARG A 506 -20.31 -38.92 -18.02
C ARG A 506 -20.41 -38.45 -19.49
N ILE A 507 -19.26 -38.30 -20.15
CA ILE A 507 -19.16 -37.98 -21.58
C ILE A 507 -19.68 -39.17 -22.38
N THR A 508 -20.52 -38.91 -23.38
CA THR A 508 -21.09 -39.97 -24.21
C THR A 508 -20.13 -40.34 -25.34
N MET A 509 -20.16 -41.60 -25.79
CA MET A 509 -19.28 -42.08 -26.88
C MET A 509 -19.39 -41.24 -28.17
N ARG A 510 -20.56 -40.64 -28.41
CA ARG A 510 -20.78 -39.75 -29.55
C ARG A 510 -20.05 -38.42 -29.41
N GLU A 511 -20.05 -37.81 -28.22
CA GLU A 511 -19.31 -36.58 -27.92
C GLU A 511 -17.80 -36.81 -27.96
N LEU A 512 -17.36 -37.95 -27.45
CA LEU A 512 -15.95 -38.40 -27.52
C LEU A 512 -15.48 -38.58 -28.97
N GLY A 513 -16.36 -39.07 -29.85
CA GLY A 513 -16.07 -39.17 -31.29
C GLY A 513 -15.83 -37.82 -31.96
N TYR A 514 -16.55 -36.76 -31.59
CA TYR A 514 -16.33 -35.42 -32.13
C TYR A 514 -15.05 -34.78 -31.59
N ILE A 515 -14.77 -34.92 -30.29
CA ILE A 515 -13.53 -34.42 -29.67
C ILE A 515 -12.31 -35.09 -30.34
N ARG A 516 -12.39 -36.40 -30.58
CA ARG A 516 -11.31 -37.17 -31.24
C ARG A 516 -11.14 -36.86 -32.74
N SER A 517 -12.17 -36.34 -33.40
CA SER A 517 -12.09 -35.92 -34.80
C SER A 517 -11.50 -34.52 -34.97
N ALA A 518 -11.41 -33.74 -33.89
CA ALA A 518 -10.99 -32.34 -33.91
C ALA A 518 -9.62 -32.12 -33.27
N LEU A 519 -9.22 -32.99 -32.35
CA LEU A 519 -7.81 -33.28 -32.09
C LEU A 519 -7.24 -34.07 -33.27
#